data_AF-A0A439PSY3-F1
#
_entry.id   AF-A0A439PSY3-F1
#
_cell.length_a   1.000
_cell.length_b   1.000
_cell.length_c   1.000
_cell.angle_alpha   90.00
_cell.angle_beta   90.00
_cell.angle_gamma   90.00
#
_symmetry.space_group_name_H-M   'P 1'
#
loop_
_entity.id
_entity.type
_entity.pdbx_description
1 polymer ?
#
loop_
_entity_poly.entity_id
_entity_poly.type
_entity_poly.pdbx_seq_one_letter_code
_entity_poly.pdbx_strand_id
1 'polypeptide(L)'
;MMRHAAPIDVFYPVLHTQITMLLDPALSLTDIGTPRTLCIHLFDQILKKWMKGRPIPATSPLGQMLDRCALPARTSATAVPHNR
;
A
#
# COMPACT_ATOMS: atom_id res chain seq x y z
N MET A 1 -9.39 13.47 -32.98
CA MET A 1 -9.22 12.17 -32.30
C MET A 1 -9.63 12.36 -30.84
N MET A 2 -10.82 11.91 -30.43
CA MET A 2 -11.27 12.04 -29.03
C MET A 2 -10.43 11.09 -28.16
N ARG A 3 -9.57 11.68 -27.31
CA ARG A 3 -8.85 10.95 -26.26
C ARG A 3 -9.87 10.68 -25.15
N HIS A 4 -10.37 9.45 -25.09
CA HIS A 4 -11.27 9.05 -24.02
C HIS A 4 -10.48 8.92 -22.72
N ALA A 5 -11.06 9.37 -21.61
CA ALA A 5 -10.47 9.11 -20.29
C ALA A 5 -10.44 7.59 -20.06
N ALA A 6 -9.31 7.07 -19.59
CA ALA A 6 -9.23 5.68 -19.17
C ALA A 6 -10.19 5.45 -17.99
N PRO A 7 -10.80 4.26 -17.84
CA PRO A 7 -11.63 3.99 -16.68
C PRO A 7 -10.79 4.00 -15.39
N ILE A 8 -11.44 4.39 -14.30
CA ILE A 8 -10.80 4.83 -13.04
C ILE A 8 -9.79 3.83 -12.47
N ASP A 9 -10.10 2.54 -12.48
CA ASP A 9 -9.34 1.40 -11.96
C ASP A 9 -8.02 1.10 -12.72
N VAL A 10 -7.74 1.80 -13.84
CA VAL A 10 -6.39 1.80 -14.42
C VAL A 10 -5.39 2.55 -13.53
N PHE A 11 -5.82 3.65 -12.90
CA PHE A 11 -4.93 4.53 -12.11
C PHE A 11 -5.34 4.67 -10.64
N TYR A 12 -6.61 4.41 -10.32
CA TYR A 12 -7.22 4.57 -9.00
C TYR A 12 -8.07 3.32 -8.66
N PRO A 13 -7.45 2.14 -8.60
CA PRO A 13 -8.15 0.91 -8.20
C PRO A 13 -8.54 0.93 -6.71
N VAL A 14 -7.84 1.74 -5.90
CA VAL A 14 -8.20 2.04 -4.51
C VAL A 14 -8.61 3.50 -4.42
N LEU A 15 -9.82 3.76 -3.92
CA LEU A 15 -10.31 5.11 -3.68
C LEU A 15 -9.75 5.65 -2.35
N HIS A 16 -9.68 6.98 -2.23
CA HIS A 16 -9.20 7.65 -1.01
C HIS A 16 -9.97 7.26 0.26
N THR A 17 -11.25 6.91 0.12
CA THR A 17 -12.12 6.43 1.22
C THR A 17 -11.79 5.00 1.66
N GLN A 18 -11.07 4.23 0.84
CA GLN A 18 -10.75 2.82 1.04
C GLN A 18 -9.26 2.60 1.30
N ILE A 19 -8.51 3.65 1.65
CA ILE A 19 -7.05 3.59 1.75
C ILE A 19 -6.54 2.57 2.77
N THR A 20 -7.37 2.18 3.73
CA THR A 20 -7.07 1.14 4.72
C THR A 20 -6.84 -0.23 4.10
N MET A 21 -7.38 -0.51 2.91
CA MET A 21 -7.15 -1.76 2.18
C MET A 21 -5.66 -1.97 1.87
N LEU A 22 -4.90 -0.89 1.66
CA LEU A 22 -3.45 -0.97 1.44
C LEU A 22 -2.67 -1.46 2.67
N LEU A 23 -3.28 -1.36 3.86
CA LEU A 23 -2.68 -1.73 5.14
C LEU A 23 -3.27 -3.02 5.71
N ASP A 24 -4.25 -3.64 5.04
CA ASP A 24 -4.91 -4.85 5.50
C ASP A 24 -4.01 -6.07 5.25
N PRO A 25 -3.55 -6.79 6.29
CA PRO A 25 -2.68 -7.96 6.12
C PRO A 25 -3.38 -9.16 5.50
N ALA A 26 -4.72 -9.17 5.42
CA ALA A 26 -5.50 -10.22 4.78
C ALA A 26 -5.68 -10.00 3.27
N LEU A 27 -5.28 -8.85 2.74
CA LEU A 27 -5.38 -8.52 1.31
C LEU A 27 -4.02 -8.62 0.61
N SER A 28 -4.07 -8.90 -0.69
CA SER A 28 -2.94 -8.89 -1.61
C SER A 28 -3.13 -7.85 -2.73
N LEU A 29 -2.10 -7.63 -3.53
CA LEU A 29 -2.19 -6.74 -4.69
C LEU A 29 -3.26 -7.16 -5.70
N THR A 30 -3.53 -8.47 -5.83
CA THR A 30 -4.55 -8.99 -6.75
C THR A 30 -5.98 -8.77 -6.24
N ASP A 31 -6.16 -8.53 -4.94
CA ASP A 31 -7.48 -8.25 -4.36
C ASP A 31 -7.89 -6.78 -4.53
N ILE A 32 -6.90 -5.90 -4.69
CA ILE A 32 -7.13 -4.45 -4.81
C ILE A 32 -7.01 -3.94 -6.25
N GLY A 33 -6.32 -4.67 -7.12
CA GLY A 33 -6.09 -4.30 -8.51
C GLY A 33 -6.78 -5.23 -9.49
N THR A 34 -6.79 -4.84 -10.77
CA THR A 34 -7.24 -5.67 -11.88
C THR A 34 -6.09 -5.88 -12.88
N PRO A 35 -6.20 -6.81 -13.86
CA PRO A 35 -5.18 -6.98 -14.90
C PRO A 35 -4.86 -5.72 -15.72
N ARG A 36 -5.73 -4.71 -15.68
CA ARG A 36 -5.55 -3.41 -16.35
C ARG A 36 -5.06 -2.30 -15.44
N THR A 37 -4.90 -2.56 -14.14
CA THR A 37 -4.34 -1.60 -13.19
C THR A 37 -2.86 -1.37 -13.50
N LEU A 38 -2.50 -0.10 -13.73
CA LEU A 38 -1.13 0.32 -14.00
C LEU A 38 -0.52 1.12 -12.85
N CYS A 39 -1.35 1.76 -12.03
CA CYS A 39 -0.91 2.59 -10.92
C CYS A 39 -1.88 2.48 -9.74
N ILE A 40 -1.35 2.66 -8.53
CA ILE A 40 -2.11 2.79 -7.29
C ILE A 40 -1.71 4.10 -6.64
N HIS A 41 -2.67 5.01 -6.50
CA HIS A 41 -2.45 6.27 -5.82
C HIS A 41 -2.48 6.08 -4.30
N LEU A 42 -1.41 6.47 -3.60
CA LEU A 42 -1.27 6.25 -2.14
C LEU A 42 -1.97 7.31 -1.28
N PHE A 43 -2.36 8.45 -1.86
CA PHE A 43 -2.99 9.57 -1.13
C PHE A 43 -2.21 9.93 0.15
N ASP A 44 -0.93 10.27 0.00
CA ASP A 44 0.06 10.43 1.07
C ASP A 44 -0.46 11.02 2.39
N GLN A 45 -1.20 12.13 2.34
CA GLN A 45 -1.71 12.80 3.54
C GLN A 45 -2.79 11.96 4.27
N ILE A 46 -3.64 11.27 3.50
CA ILE A 46 -4.70 10.42 4.03
C ILE A 46 -4.08 9.14 4.61
N LEU A 47 -3.14 8.53 3.88
CA LEU A 47 -2.43 7.35 4.33
C LEU A 47 -1.61 7.63 5.60
N LYS A 48 -0.87 8.73 5.65
CA LYS A 48 -0.13 9.17 6.86
C LYS A 48 -1.06 9.34 8.07
N LYS A 49 -2.22 9.98 7.87
CA LYS A 49 -3.23 10.14 8.94
C LYS A 49 -3.77 8.80 9.43
N TRP A 50 -3.99 7.85 8.53
CA TRP A 50 -4.44 6.50 8.90
C TRP A 50 -3.37 5.71 9.64
N MET A 51 -2.13 5.76 9.17
CA MET A 51 -1.02 5.05 9.79
C MET A 51 -0.76 5.53 11.21
N LYS A 52 -0.93 6.83 11.53
CA LYS A 52 -0.66 7.40 12.87
C LYS A 52 0.72 7.00 13.42
N GLY A 53 1.72 6.90 12.54
CA GLY A 53 3.08 6.47 12.90
C GLY A 53 3.26 4.96 13.11
N ARG A 54 2.21 4.14 12.98
CA ARG A 54 2.31 2.68 13.02
C ARG A 54 3.11 2.14 11.82
N PRO A 55 3.83 1.03 11.98
CA PRO A 55 4.50 0.35 10.87
C PRO A 55 3.49 -0.13 9.83
N ILE A 56 3.95 -0.28 8.59
CA ILE A 56 3.19 -0.93 7.52
C ILE A 56 3.31 -2.45 7.73
N PRO A 57 2.19 -3.19 7.83
CA PRO A 57 2.26 -4.65 7.93
C PRO A 57 2.92 -5.25 6.68
N ALA A 58 3.93 -6.10 6.86
CA ALA A 58 4.70 -6.65 5.74
C ALA A 58 3.84 -7.46 4.75
N THR A 59 2.78 -8.12 5.25
CA THR A 59 1.88 -8.94 4.43
C THR A 59 0.78 -8.12 3.75
N SER A 60 0.58 -6.86 4.12
CA SER A 60 -0.41 -5.99 3.46
C SER A 60 -0.02 -5.68 2.01
N PRO A 61 -0.95 -5.24 1.15
CA PRO A 61 -0.62 -4.90 -0.24
C PRO A 61 0.51 -3.87 -0.35
N LEU A 62 0.51 -2.84 0.50
CA LEU A 62 1.58 -1.85 0.51
C LEU A 62 2.90 -2.43 1.03
N GLY A 63 2.85 -3.32 2.03
CA GLY A 63 4.02 -4.05 2.51
C GLY A 63 4.68 -4.88 1.41
N GLN A 64 3.89 -5.62 0.65
CA GLN A 64 4.35 -6.41 -0.50
C GLN A 64 4.96 -5.53 -1.61
N MET A 65 4.40 -4.35 -1.87
CA MET A 65 4.98 -3.41 -2.84
C MET A 65 6.35 -2.90 -2.39
N LEU A 66 6.49 -2.53 -1.12
CA LEU A 66 7.76 -2.03 -0.58
C LEU A 66 8.86 -3.10 -0.65
N ASP A 67 8.52 -4.34 -0.28
CA ASP A 67 9.43 -5.49 -0.36
C ASP A 67 9.94 -5.72 -1.80
N ARG A 68 9.02 -5.71 -2.78
CA ARG A 68 9.37 -5.83 -4.22
C ARG A 68 10.23 -4.68 -4.74
N CYS A 69 10.07 -3.48 -4.18
CA CYS A 69 10.87 -2.30 -4.52
C CYS A 69 12.23 -2.26 -3.79
N ALA A 70 12.57 -3.29 -3.01
CA ALA A 70 13.73 -3.29 -2.11
C ALA A 70 13.77 -2.06 -1.17
N LEU A 71 12.59 -1.51 -0.85
CA LEU A 71 12.45 -0.41 0.10
C LEU A 71 12.21 -1.02 1.48
N PRO A 72 13.01 -0.67 2.50
CA PRO A 72 12.76 -1.20 3.83
C PRO A 72 11.40 -0.68 4.31
N ALA A 73 10.42 -1.58 4.39
CA ALA A 73 9.27 -1.36 5.25
C ALA A 73 9.85 -1.13 6.64
N ARG A 74 9.70 0.08 7.20
CA ARG A 74 10.22 0.41 8.53
C ARG A 74 9.66 -0.62 9.52
N THR A 75 10.45 -1.64 9.78
CA THR A 75 10.17 -2.69 10.75
C THR A 75 10.24 -2.03 12.11
N SER A 76 9.18 -2.19 12.89
CA SER A 76 9.25 -1.88 14.32
C SER A 76 10.31 -2.77 14.93
N ALA A 77 11.28 -2.14 15.59
CA ALA A 77 12.43 -2.70 16.26
C ALA A 77 12.33 -4.19 16.60
N THR A 78 13.23 -4.99 16.03
CA THR A 78 13.65 -6.25 16.65
C THR A 78 14.33 -5.89 17.96
N ALA A 79 13.74 -6.29 19.09
CA ALA A 79 14.36 -6.19 20.39
C ALA A 79 15.72 -6.91 20.37
N VAL A 80 16.80 -6.16 20.57
CA VAL A 80 18.13 -6.72 20.81
C VAL A 80 18.10 -7.35 22.21
N PRO A 81 18.45 -8.64 22.39
CA PRO A 81 18.57 -9.20 23.72
C PRO A 81 19.77 -8.53 24.41
N HIS A 82 19.48 -7.89 25.54
CA HIS A 82 20.46 -7.38 26.48
C HIS A 82 21.21 -8.58 27.08
N ASN A 83 22.42 -8.86 26.60
CA ASN A 83 23.31 -9.79 27.28
C ASN A 83 24.24 -9.01 28.22
N ARG A 84 24.30 -9.51 29.46
CA ARG A 84 25.02 -8.96 30.63
C ARG A 84 26.51 -8.75 30.37
#